data_AF-A0A336JXS6-F1
#
_entry.id   AF-A0A336JXS6-F1
#
_cell.length_a   1.000
_cell.length_b   1.000
_cell.length_c   1.000
_cell.angle_alpha   90.00
_cell.angle_beta   90.00
_cell.angle_gamma   90.00
#
_symmetry.space_group_name_H-M   'P 1'
#
loop_
_entity.id
_entity.type
_entity.pdbx_description
1 polymer ?
#
loop_
_entity_poly.entity_id
_entity_poly.type
_entity_poly.pdbx_seq_one_letter_code
_entity_poly.pdbx_strand_id
1 'polypeptide(L)' 'MRTLFLIIGVIALLVGLVWTGQGAGLIQWPAQSFMINQSQWMWYGASTAFGGLLLIFVSRRS' A
#
# COMPACT_ATOMS: atom_id res chain seq x y z
N MET A 1 -17.20 -11.05 8.72
CA MET A 1 -16.93 -9.98 7.71
C MET A 1 -15.98 -8.90 8.22
N ARG A 2 -16.21 -8.29 9.39
CA ARG A 2 -15.32 -7.24 9.96
C ARG A 2 -13.84 -7.65 10.00
N THR A 3 -13.51 -8.79 10.59
CA THR A 3 -12.11 -9.27 10.67
C THR A 3 -11.46 -9.45 9.30
N LEU A 4 -12.21 -9.91 8.30
CA LEU A 4 -11.69 -10.12 6.94
C LEU A 4 -11.34 -8.77 6.27
N PHE A 5 -12.23 -7.77 6.36
CA PHE A 5 -11.95 -6.44 5.83
C PHE A 5 -10.79 -5.74 6.52
N LEU A 6 -10.64 -5.95 7.83
CA LEU A 6 -9.49 -5.44 8.58
C LEU A 6 -8.19 -6.08 8.07
N ILE A 7 -8.14 -7.41 7.92
CA ILE A 7 -6.95 -8.13 7.43
C ILE A 7 -6.58 -7.65 6.02
N ILE A 8 -7.56 -7.63 5.10
CA ILE A 8 -7.34 -7.17 3.71
C ILE A 8 -6.87 -5.72 3.70
N GLY A 9 -7.51 -4.86 4.49
CA GLY A 9 -7.15 -3.44 4.58
C GLY A 9 -5.73 -3.21 5.12
N VAL A 10 -5.32 -3.97 6.14
CA VAL A 10 -3.96 -3.90 6.68
C VAL A 10 -2.92 -4.37 5.65
N ILE A 11 -3.19 -5.48 4.97
CA ILE A 11 -2.28 -5.99 3.92
C ILE A 11 -2.15 -4.97 2.79
N ALA A 12 -3.27 -4.43 2.30
CA ALA A 12 -3.28 -3.42 1.25
C ALA A 12 -2.54 -2.14 1.67
N LEU A 13 -2.72 -1.71 2.93
CA LEU A 13 -2.00 -0.56 3.48
C LEU A 13 -0.49 -0.78 3.47
N LEU A 14 -0.03 -1.91 4.01
CA LEU A 14 1.41 -2.22 4.10
C LEU A 14 2.04 -2.36 2.71
N VAL A 15 1.40 -3.09 1.80
CA VAL A 15 1.89 -3.28 0.42
C VAL A 15 1.91 -1.96 -0.33
N GLY A 16 0.85 -1.15 -0.20
CA GLY A 16 0.78 0.17 -0.83
C GLY A 16 1.90 1.09 -0.36
N LEU A 17 2.19 1.13 0.94
CA LEU A 17 3.31 1.93 1.49
C LEU A 17 4.67 1.48 0.95
N VAL A 18 4.89 0.17 0.80
CA VAL A 18 6.13 -0.36 0.21
C VAL A 18 6.27 0.11 -1.24
N TRP A 19 5.23 -0.02 -2.05
CA TRP A 19 5.25 0.43 -3.45
C TRP A 19 5.42 1.95 -3.57
N THR A 20 4.80 2.72 -2.69
CA THR A 20 5.00 4.17 -2.63
C THR A 20 6.45 4.49 -2.30
N GLY A 21 7.02 3.84 -1.29
CA GLY A 21 8.42 4.03 -0.90
C GLY A 21 9.40 3.64 -2.00
N GLN A 22 9.12 2.57 -2.75
CA GLN A 22 9.89 2.16 -3.92
C GLN A 22 9.83 3.21 -5.03
N GLY A 23 8.62 3.61 -5.42
CA GLY A 23 8.40 4.59 -6.48
C GLY A 23 8.97 5.97 -6.15
N ALA A 24 8.95 6.36 -4.88
CA ALA A 24 9.56 7.58 -4.37
C ALA A 24 11.09 7.50 -4.20
N GLY A 25 11.70 6.32 -4.38
CA GLY A 25 13.14 6.12 -4.21
C GLY A 25 13.60 6.01 -2.76
N LEU A 26 12.67 6.01 -1.78
CA LEU A 26 12.96 5.90 -0.36
C LEU A 26 13.29 4.46 0.06
N ILE A 27 12.70 3.46 -0.62
CA ILE A 27 12.95 2.04 -0.39
C ILE A 27 13.59 1.46 -1.65
N GLN A 28 14.88 1.13 -1.58
CA GLN A 28 15.65 0.65 -2.74
C GLN A 28 16.00 -0.84 -2.64
N TRP A 29 15.07 -1.64 -2.11
CA TRP A 29 15.26 -3.08 -1.89
C TRP A 29 14.07 -3.90 -2.40
N PRO A 30 14.27 -4.99 -3.15
CA PRO A 30 15.53 -5.47 -3.69
C PRO A 30 16.06 -4.52 -4.78
N ALA A 31 17.38 -4.39 -4.91
CA ALA A 31 18.01 -3.42 -5.83
C ALA A 31 17.65 -3.62 -7.31
N GLN A 32 17.24 -4.83 -7.69
CA GLN A 32 16.74 -5.16 -9.03
C GLN A 32 15.23 -4.95 -9.20
N SER A 33 14.56 -4.33 -8.23
CA SER A 33 13.14 -4.03 -8.33
C SER A 33 12.88 -3.02 -9.44
N PHE A 34 12.04 -3.41 -10.39
CA PHE A 34 11.56 -2.56 -11.49
C PHE A 34 10.72 -1.36 -11.02
N MET A 35 10.38 -1.30 -9.72
CA MET A 35 9.55 -0.26 -9.12
C MET A 35 10.35 0.93 -8.58
N ILE A 36 11.66 0.78 -8.39
CA ILE A 36 12.50 1.79 -7.73
C ILE A 36 12.63 3.03 -8.62
N ASN A 37 12.44 4.22 -8.03
CA ASN A 37 12.54 5.52 -8.72
C ASN A 37 11.57 5.68 -9.90
N GLN A 38 10.42 4.99 -9.85
CA GLN A 38 9.41 5.05 -10.88
C GLN A 38 8.12 5.68 -10.33
N SER A 39 7.82 6.92 -10.76
CA SER A 39 6.68 7.71 -10.27
C SER A 39 5.33 7.01 -10.43
N GLN A 40 5.18 6.13 -11.42
CA GLN A 40 4.00 5.28 -11.60
C GLN A 40 3.72 4.41 -10.36
N TRP A 41 4.75 3.79 -9.79
CA TRP A 41 4.64 2.93 -8.60
C TRP A 41 4.37 3.73 -7.34
N MET A 42 4.83 4.99 -7.31
CA MET A 42 4.49 5.93 -6.24
C MET A 42 2.97 6.15 -6.17
N TRP A 43 2.34 6.45 -7.31
CA TRP A 43 0.90 6.69 -7.39
C TRP A 43 0.05 5.44 -7.20
N TYR A 44 0.47 4.30 -7.77
CA TYR A 44 -0.21 3.02 -7.57
C TYR A 44 -0.15 2.60 -6.10
N GLY A 45 1.04 2.64 -5.48
CA GLY A 45 1.20 2.36 -4.06
C GLY A 45 0.36 3.28 -3.18
N ALA A 46 0.31 4.58 -3.49
CA ALA A 46 -0.42 5.55 -2.68
C ALA A 46 -1.94 5.28 -2.76
N SER A 47 -2.43 4.95 -3.95
CA SER A 47 -3.83 4.57 -4.17
C SER A 47 -4.20 3.27 -3.44
N THR A 48 -3.33 2.26 -3.50
CA THR A 48 -3.51 1.00 -2.76
C THR A 48 -3.49 1.21 -1.26
N ALA A 49 -2.55 2.01 -0.75
CA ALA A 49 -2.45 2.34 0.67
C ALA A 49 -3.71 3.08 1.15
N PHE A 50 -4.18 4.05 0.37
CA PHE A 50 -5.41 4.79 0.66
C PHE A 50 -6.65 3.87 0.70
N GLY A 51 -6.78 2.96 -0.28
CA GLY A 51 -7.84 1.95 -0.29
C GLY A 51 -7.79 1.02 0.93
N GLY A 52 -6.59 0.60 1.34
CA GLY A 52 -6.38 -0.19 2.55
C GLY A 52 -6.83 0.54 3.82
N LEU A 53 -6.48 1.83 3.95
CA LEU A 53 -6.94 2.69 5.05
C LEU A 53 -8.46 2.81 5.11
N LEU A 54 -9.11 3.00 3.95
CA LEU A 54 -10.58 3.06 3.88
C LEU A 54 -11.22 1.74 4.33
N LEU A 55 -10.68 0.60 3.91
CA LEU A 55 -11.18 -0.71 4.34
C LEU A 55 -11.04 -0.92 5.86
N ILE A 56 -9.90 -0.53 6.44
CA ILE A 56 -9.70 -0.56 7.90
C ILE A 56 -10.71 0.34 8.59
N PHE A 57 -10.90 1.56 8.10
CA PHE A 57 -11.84 2.53 8.69
C PHE A 57 -13.28 2.01 8.66
N VAL A 58 -13.74 1.50 7.52
CA VAL A 58 -15.08 0.90 7.38
C VAL A 58 -15.23 -0.31 8.28
N SER A 59 -14.21 -1.18 8.35
CA SER A 59 -14.24 -2.36 9.22
C SER A 59 -14.39 -2.01 10.70
N ARG A 60 -13.88 -0.86 11.15
CA ARG A 60 -13.99 -0.41 12.54
C ARG A 60 -15.36 0.22 12.84
N ARG A 61 -16.08 0.67 11.80
CA ARG A 61 -17.36 1.39 11.92
C ARG A 61 -18.60 0.53 11.67
N SER A 62 -18.52 -0.51 10.83
CA SER A 62 -19.46 -1.66 10.86
C SER A 62 -19.33 -2.42 12.16
#